data_AF-A0A849Z5H7-F1
#
_entry.id   AF-A0A849Z5H7-F1
#
_cell.length_a   1.000
_cell.length_b   1.000
_cell.length_c   1.000
_cell.angle_alpha   90.00
_cell.angle_beta   90.00
_cell.angle_gamma   90.00
#
_symmetry.space_group_name_H-M   'P 1'
#
loop_
_entity.id
_entity.type
_entity.pdbx_description
1 polymer ?
#
loop_
_entity_poly.entity_id
_entity_poly.type
_entity_poly.pdbx_seq_one_letter_code
_entity_poly.pdbx_strand_id
1 'polypeptide(L)'
;MVLLLFALGCEDAGCEPDPYAPRPGTTAGDRVPPGASGSPSERARQASLGAASPAAALETAQKALADKDYPTLVACIWPATRDAWLADLVVDLAVESTELGHEPEGEKKRSRAEVRTVLARYGAVLSSRPSDISPGSLGSSLLDRVRDRTGLYASLLAFADDRRMPFDPARVLTGAAEPSPSAVPLLRLTDRIKPPSALETHDGGVAESPQDGPFALFVISKEAPVVLRFRAKAGAYWLDES
;
A
#
# COMPACT_ATOMS: atom_id res chain seq x y z
N MET A 1 -30.24 19.13 16.97
CA MET A 1 -29.98 17.72 17.33
C MET A 1 -28.53 17.64 17.75
N VAL A 2 -28.28 17.26 18.99
CA VAL A 2 -26.99 17.35 19.68
C VAL A 2 -26.07 16.22 19.22
N LEU A 3 -24.83 16.53 18.87
CA LEU A 3 -23.77 15.52 18.69
C LEU A 3 -22.58 15.91 19.58
N LEU A 4 -22.25 15.00 20.51
CA LEU A 4 -21.15 15.11 21.46
C LEU A 4 -19.84 14.66 20.78
N LEU A 5 -18.84 15.54 20.77
CA LEU A 5 -17.43 15.19 20.60
C LEU A 5 -16.80 15.02 22.00
N PHE A 6 -16.13 13.89 22.24
CA PHE A 6 -15.25 13.72 23.39
C PHE A 6 -13.80 13.93 22.94
N ALA A 7 -13.20 15.05 23.36
CA ALA A 7 -11.77 15.30 23.28
C ALA A 7 -11.25 15.46 24.71
N LEU A 8 -10.40 14.54 25.17
CA LEU A 8 -9.63 14.68 26.40
C LEU A 8 -8.29 15.32 26.02
N GLY A 9 -8.16 16.62 26.26
CA GLY A 9 -6.91 17.37 26.08
C GLY A 9 -6.35 17.80 27.43
N CYS A 10 -5.10 17.41 27.71
CA CYS A 10 -4.26 18.08 28.70
C CYS A 10 -3.50 19.19 27.98
N GLU A 11 -3.70 20.42 28.42
CA GLU A 11 -2.90 21.59 28.05
C GLU A 11 -1.52 21.51 28.73
N ASP A 12 -0.44 21.77 27.98
CA ASP A 12 0.49 22.85 28.38
C ASP A 12 1.55 23.21 27.31
N ALA A 13 1.69 24.53 27.17
CA ALA A 13 2.88 25.35 26.91
C ALA A 13 3.71 25.23 25.60
N GLY A 14 3.77 26.37 24.89
CA GLY A 14 5.05 27.06 24.67
C GLY A 14 5.47 27.34 23.22
N CYS A 15 5.16 28.54 22.71
CA CYS A 15 5.73 29.13 21.49
C CYS A 15 7.08 29.82 21.76
N GLU A 16 8.00 29.81 20.78
CA GLU A 16 8.81 30.98 20.38
C GLU A 16 9.47 30.78 18.97
N PRO A 17 9.76 31.85 18.19
CA PRO A 17 10.03 31.77 16.74
C PRO A 17 11.49 32.02 16.28
N ASP A 18 11.79 31.45 15.09
CA ASP A 18 12.64 31.86 13.92
C ASP A 18 13.90 32.74 14.13
N PRO A 19 15.05 32.43 13.48
CA PRO A 19 15.51 33.38 12.44
C PRO A 19 16.49 32.78 11.40
N TYR A 20 16.03 32.30 10.23
CA TYR A 20 16.94 32.19 9.06
C TYR A 20 16.23 32.52 7.75
N ALA A 21 16.10 33.82 7.48
CA ALA A 21 15.83 34.33 6.14
C ALA A 21 17.15 34.75 5.46
N PRO A 22 17.40 34.32 4.20
CA PRO A 22 18.27 35.04 3.30
C PRO A 22 17.50 35.78 2.19
N ARG A 23 18.01 36.96 1.89
CA ARG A 23 17.53 37.99 0.95
C ARG A 23 17.92 37.71 -0.53
N PRO A 24 17.35 38.45 -1.50
CA PRO A 24 17.16 38.01 -2.88
C PRO A 24 18.27 38.43 -3.85
N GLY A 25 18.41 37.68 -4.94
CA GLY A 25 18.95 38.20 -6.19
C GLY A 25 19.76 37.20 -7.02
N THR A 26 19.12 36.48 -7.95
CA THR A 26 19.70 36.23 -9.28
C THR A 26 18.57 35.94 -10.27
N THR A 27 18.57 36.69 -11.37
CA THR A 27 17.57 36.66 -12.45
C THR A 27 17.89 35.58 -13.49
N ALA A 28 16.80 35.00 -14.01
CA ALA A 28 16.63 34.43 -15.35
C ALA A 28 17.60 33.32 -15.79
N GLY A 29 17.28 32.08 -15.39
CA GLY A 29 17.55 30.86 -16.15
C GLY A 29 16.24 30.10 -16.32
N ASP A 30 16.00 29.59 -17.52
CA ASP A 30 14.81 28.87 -18.01
C ASP A 30 13.92 28.22 -16.93
N ARG A 31 12.71 28.78 -16.76
CA ARG A 31 11.61 28.09 -16.09
C ARG A 31 11.04 27.04 -17.03
N VAL A 32 11.63 25.85 -17.00
CA VAL A 32 10.87 24.63 -17.25
C VAL A 32 10.08 24.36 -15.97
N PRO A 33 8.74 24.34 -15.98
CA PRO A 33 7.98 23.94 -14.80
C PRO A 33 8.33 22.47 -14.48
N PRO A 34 8.53 22.08 -13.20
CA PRO A 34 8.77 20.68 -12.84
C PRO A 34 7.45 19.91 -12.97
N GLY A 35 7.11 19.54 -14.20
CA GLY A 35 6.01 18.65 -14.53
C GLY A 35 6.48 17.21 -14.43
N ALA A 36 6.11 16.55 -13.33
CA ALA A 36 6.07 15.11 -13.09
C ALA A 36 6.50 14.20 -14.25
N SER A 37 7.79 13.91 -14.34
CA SER A 37 8.30 12.74 -15.05
C SER A 37 9.33 12.04 -14.18
N GLY A 38 8.89 11.65 -12.98
CA GLY A 38 9.65 10.73 -12.16
C GLY A 38 9.52 9.33 -12.76
N SER A 39 10.64 8.60 -12.84
CA SER A 39 10.61 7.17 -13.18
C SER A 39 9.63 6.43 -12.25
N PRO A 40 9.05 5.27 -12.65
CA PRO A 40 8.16 4.50 -11.77
C PRO A 40 8.79 4.22 -10.38
N SER A 41 10.10 3.98 -10.33
CA SER A 41 10.87 3.80 -9.10
C SER A 41 10.94 5.07 -8.24
N GLU A 42 11.01 6.25 -8.85
CA GLU A 42 11.02 7.53 -8.15
C GLU A 42 9.64 7.86 -7.57
N ARG A 43 8.56 7.58 -8.32
CA ARG A 43 7.18 7.70 -7.83
C ARG A 43 6.91 6.77 -6.65
N ALA A 44 7.33 5.51 -6.73
CA ALA A 44 7.21 4.56 -5.64
C ALA A 44 8.00 4.99 -4.40
N ARG A 45 9.21 5.54 -4.61
CA ARG A 45 10.04 6.07 -3.52
C ARG A 45 9.42 7.32 -2.88
N GLN A 46 8.80 8.19 -3.65
CA GLN A 46 8.14 9.36 -3.11
C GLN A 46 6.85 8.98 -2.36
N ALA A 47 6.06 8.06 -2.90
CA ALA A 47 4.88 7.53 -2.23
C ALA A 47 5.22 6.83 -0.89
N SER A 48 6.39 6.19 -0.79
CA SER A 48 6.80 5.53 0.46
C SER A 48 7.16 6.50 1.59
N LEU A 49 7.41 7.78 1.26
CA LEU A 49 7.56 8.87 2.24
C LEU A 49 6.22 9.36 2.80
N GLY A 50 5.10 8.92 2.19
CA GLY A 50 3.76 9.40 2.47
C GLY A 50 3.42 10.67 1.69
N ALA A 51 2.13 10.91 1.49
CA ALA A 51 1.67 12.08 0.76
C ALA A 51 1.62 13.32 1.66
N ALA A 52 1.70 14.51 1.08
CA ALA A 52 1.56 15.78 1.80
C ALA A 52 0.12 16.08 2.27
N SER A 53 -0.87 15.35 1.76
CA SER A 53 -2.27 15.44 2.18
C SER A 53 -3.01 14.12 1.95
N PRO A 54 -4.15 13.90 2.63
CA PRO A 54 -4.97 12.70 2.42
C PRO A 54 -5.53 12.61 0.98
N ALA A 55 -5.91 13.77 0.41
CA ALA A 55 -6.37 13.87 -0.97
C ALA A 55 -5.27 13.46 -1.96
N ALA A 56 -4.03 13.92 -1.74
CA ALA A 56 -2.88 13.55 -2.57
C ALA A 56 -2.54 12.05 -2.46
N ALA A 57 -2.66 11.46 -1.27
CA ALA A 57 -2.50 10.00 -1.10
C ALA A 57 -3.55 9.22 -1.90
N LEU A 58 -4.82 9.64 -1.85
CA LEU A 58 -5.89 9.00 -2.62
C LEU A 58 -5.69 9.16 -4.12
N GLU A 59 -5.41 10.36 -4.61
CA GLU A 59 -5.18 10.62 -6.04
C GLU A 59 -3.99 9.81 -6.57
N THR A 60 -2.90 9.74 -5.80
CA THR A 60 -1.73 8.93 -6.16
C THR A 60 -2.08 7.45 -6.24
N ALA A 61 -2.84 6.92 -5.28
CA ALA A 61 -3.27 5.52 -5.29
C ALA A 61 -4.23 5.21 -6.44
N GLN A 62 -5.17 6.11 -6.75
CA GLN A 62 -6.09 6.02 -7.88
C GLN A 62 -5.35 5.97 -9.21
N LYS A 63 -4.41 6.90 -9.40
CA LYS A 63 -3.57 6.95 -10.60
C LYS A 63 -2.72 5.69 -10.73
N ALA A 64 -2.08 5.26 -9.64
CA ALA A 64 -1.28 4.04 -9.64
C ALA A 64 -2.12 2.79 -9.98
N LEU A 65 -3.35 2.71 -9.48
CA LEU A 65 -4.28 1.63 -9.81
C LEU A 65 -4.67 1.64 -11.30
N ALA A 66 -4.96 2.83 -11.86
CA ALA A 66 -5.30 2.97 -13.28
C ALA A 66 -4.12 2.63 -14.20
N ASP A 67 -2.91 3.05 -13.83
CA ASP A 67 -1.68 2.84 -14.59
C ASP A 67 -1.07 1.44 -14.36
N LYS A 68 -1.65 0.62 -13.47
CA LYS A 68 -1.07 -0.64 -12.98
C LYS A 68 0.35 -0.49 -12.40
N ASP A 69 0.62 0.67 -11.80
CA ASP A 69 1.87 0.97 -11.09
C ASP A 69 1.82 0.40 -9.66
N TYR A 70 1.97 -0.93 -9.56
CA TYR A 70 1.91 -1.65 -8.28
C TYR A 70 2.91 -1.15 -7.24
N PRO A 71 4.17 -0.80 -7.57
CA PRO A 71 5.09 -0.21 -6.60
C PRO A 71 4.54 1.05 -5.93
N THR A 72 3.99 1.98 -6.72
CA THR A 72 3.40 3.21 -6.19
C THR A 72 2.13 2.94 -5.39
N LEU A 73 1.24 2.07 -5.88
CA LEU A 73 0.01 1.69 -5.18
C LEU A 73 0.30 1.11 -3.79
N VAL A 74 1.24 0.17 -3.71
CA VAL A 74 1.64 -0.47 -2.45
C VAL A 74 2.31 0.53 -1.50
N ALA A 75 3.06 1.49 -2.04
CA ALA A 75 3.72 2.53 -1.25
C ALA A 75 2.73 3.55 -0.63
N CYS A 76 1.55 3.74 -1.22
CA CYS A 76 0.48 4.56 -0.63
C CYS A 76 -0.17 3.94 0.62
N ILE A 77 0.08 2.65 0.90
CA ILE A 77 -0.46 1.95 2.06
C ILE A 77 0.49 2.14 3.25
N TRP A 78 -0.08 2.34 4.43
CA TRP A 78 0.66 2.48 5.68
C TRP A 78 1.65 1.31 5.84
N PRO A 79 2.96 1.55 6.11
CA PRO A 79 3.98 0.50 6.07
C PRO A 79 3.69 -0.72 6.94
N ALA A 80 3.13 -0.53 8.14
CA ALA A 80 2.81 -1.66 9.02
C ALA A 80 1.66 -2.51 8.47
N THR A 81 0.63 -1.87 7.90
CA THR A 81 -0.53 -2.54 7.28
C THR A 81 -0.10 -3.29 6.03
N ARG A 82 0.70 -2.65 5.19
CA ARG A 82 1.33 -3.27 4.01
C ARG A 82 2.14 -4.51 4.40
N ASP A 83 3.01 -4.39 5.40
CA ASP A 83 3.90 -5.49 5.79
C ASP A 83 3.10 -6.66 6.39
N ALA A 84 2.01 -6.39 7.13
CA ALA A 84 1.10 -7.42 7.61
C ALA A 84 0.45 -8.19 6.45
N TRP A 85 -0.10 -7.50 5.46
CA TRP A 85 -0.72 -8.14 4.30
C TRP A 85 0.29 -8.94 3.46
N LEU A 86 1.49 -8.40 3.29
CA LEU A 86 2.56 -9.09 2.60
C LEU A 86 3.00 -10.35 3.35
N ALA A 87 3.02 -10.33 4.69
CA ALA A 87 3.40 -11.48 5.50
C ALA A 87 2.43 -12.65 5.26
N ASP A 88 1.12 -12.37 5.29
CA ASP A 88 0.08 -13.37 5.02
C ASP A 88 0.20 -13.93 3.60
N LEU A 89 0.34 -13.04 2.61
CA LEU A 89 0.50 -13.45 1.21
C LEU A 89 1.76 -14.30 0.98
N VAL A 90 2.90 -13.93 1.57
CA VAL A 90 4.15 -14.68 1.42
C VAL A 90 4.03 -16.06 2.05
N VAL A 91 3.32 -16.20 3.18
CA VAL A 91 3.07 -17.52 3.79
C VAL A 91 2.23 -18.39 2.87
N ASP A 92 1.11 -17.86 2.35
CA ASP A 92 0.24 -18.59 1.41
C ASP A 92 1.04 -19.08 0.20
N LEU A 93 1.83 -18.19 -0.42
CA LEU A 93 2.61 -18.51 -1.61
C LEU A 93 3.78 -19.45 -1.33
N ALA A 94 4.50 -19.24 -0.22
CA ALA A 94 5.66 -20.06 0.10
C ALA A 94 5.25 -21.49 0.41
N VAL A 95 4.16 -21.70 1.16
CA VAL A 95 3.59 -23.03 1.43
C VAL A 95 3.17 -23.69 0.12
N GLU A 96 2.31 -23.04 -0.67
CA GLU A 96 1.79 -23.59 -1.94
C GLU A 96 2.89 -23.89 -2.98
N SER A 97 4.00 -23.15 -2.94
CA SER A 97 5.11 -23.35 -3.86
C SER A 97 6.07 -24.49 -3.46
N THR A 98 6.02 -24.95 -2.21
CA THR A 98 6.89 -26.04 -1.70
C THR A 98 6.27 -27.43 -1.85
N GLU A 99 4.96 -27.54 -2.05
CA GLU A 99 4.28 -28.82 -2.19
C GLU A 99 4.52 -29.48 -3.56
N LEU A 100 5.61 -30.24 -3.65
CA LEU A 100 5.94 -31.16 -4.74
C LEU A 100 5.06 -32.43 -4.67
N GLY A 101 3.75 -32.28 -4.76
CA GLY A 101 2.90 -33.42 -5.12
C GLY A 101 3.21 -33.89 -6.54
N HIS A 102 2.81 -35.12 -6.91
CA HIS A 102 2.80 -35.65 -8.28
C HIS A 102 1.86 -34.80 -9.17
N GLU A 103 2.24 -33.56 -9.46
CA GLU A 103 1.50 -32.69 -10.34
C GLU A 103 1.83 -33.01 -11.80
N PRO A 104 0.82 -33.06 -12.68
CA PRO A 104 1.07 -33.19 -14.10
C PRO A 104 1.92 -32.01 -14.58
N GLU A 105 2.89 -32.31 -15.45
CA GLU A 105 3.65 -31.30 -16.21
C GLU A 105 2.68 -30.29 -16.84
N GLY A 106 2.86 -28.98 -16.59
CA GLY A 106 1.93 -27.98 -17.08
C GLY A 106 2.11 -26.57 -16.49
N GLU A 107 1.10 -25.72 -16.72
CA GLU A 107 1.08 -24.31 -16.35
C GLU A 107 1.22 -24.07 -14.84
N LYS A 108 0.65 -24.93 -14.00
CA LYS A 108 0.77 -24.85 -12.53
C LYS A 108 2.22 -24.98 -12.06
N LYS A 109 2.95 -25.97 -12.58
CA LYS A 109 4.39 -26.17 -12.28
C LYS A 109 5.23 -24.95 -12.69
N ARG A 110 4.90 -24.34 -13.84
CA ARG A 110 5.56 -23.11 -14.33
C ARG A 110 5.26 -21.92 -13.41
N SER A 111 3.99 -21.67 -13.08
CA SER A 111 3.58 -20.60 -12.17
C SER A 111 4.23 -20.72 -10.79
N ARG A 112 4.32 -21.94 -10.22
CA ARG A 112 5.05 -22.18 -8.95
C ARG A 112 6.55 -21.89 -9.08
N ALA A 113 7.18 -22.25 -10.20
CA ALA A 113 8.60 -21.94 -10.44
C ALA A 113 8.85 -20.42 -10.56
N GLU A 114 7.96 -19.69 -11.22
CA GLU A 114 8.03 -18.24 -11.33
C GLU A 114 7.84 -17.54 -9.99
N VAL A 115 6.82 -17.93 -9.19
CA VAL A 115 6.63 -17.41 -7.84
C VAL A 115 7.86 -17.66 -6.97
N ARG A 116 8.44 -18.87 -7.01
CA ARG A 116 9.70 -19.15 -6.29
C ARG A 116 10.85 -18.27 -6.75
N THR A 117 10.93 -17.97 -8.04
CA THR A 117 11.93 -17.05 -8.59
C THR A 117 11.73 -15.64 -8.05
N VAL A 118 10.48 -15.16 -7.98
CA VAL A 118 10.16 -13.86 -7.37
C VAL A 118 10.53 -13.85 -5.89
N LEU A 119 10.07 -14.84 -5.11
CA LEU A 119 10.37 -14.96 -3.68
C LEU A 119 11.89 -15.02 -3.42
N ALA A 120 12.63 -15.82 -4.20
CA ALA A 120 14.09 -15.94 -4.09
C ALA A 120 14.82 -14.64 -4.41
N ARG A 121 14.38 -13.90 -5.44
CA ARG A 121 14.96 -12.60 -5.81
C ARG A 121 14.98 -11.62 -4.64
N TYR A 122 13.92 -11.63 -3.82
CA TYR A 122 13.77 -10.72 -2.69
C TYR A 122 14.17 -11.33 -1.34
N GLY A 123 14.55 -12.61 -1.28
CA GLY A 123 15.01 -13.28 -0.05
C GLY A 123 13.90 -13.93 0.80
N ALA A 124 12.66 -14.00 0.30
CA ALA A 124 11.50 -14.59 0.98
C ALA A 124 11.38 -16.10 0.73
N VAL A 125 12.43 -16.88 0.99
CA VAL A 125 12.49 -18.30 0.65
C VAL A 125 12.33 -19.22 1.86
N LEU A 126 11.58 -20.31 1.64
CA LEU A 126 11.52 -21.47 2.53
C LEU A 126 12.24 -22.65 1.86
N SER A 127 13.16 -23.27 2.60
CA SER A 127 13.80 -24.52 2.19
C SER A 127 12.88 -25.73 2.36
N SER A 128 11.97 -25.69 3.34
CA SER A 128 10.94 -26.70 3.61
C SER A 128 9.77 -26.08 4.35
N ARG A 129 8.59 -26.69 4.27
CA ARG A 129 7.42 -26.27 5.06
C ARG A 129 7.71 -26.48 6.55
N PRO A 130 7.74 -25.43 7.39
CA PRO A 130 7.91 -25.59 8.82
C PRO A 130 6.65 -26.20 9.44
N SER A 131 6.79 -27.24 10.26
CA SER A 131 5.67 -27.86 11.00
C SER A 131 5.38 -27.17 12.33
N ASP A 132 6.37 -26.50 12.91
CA ASP A 132 6.36 -26.10 14.32
C ASP A 132 6.21 -24.59 14.54
N ILE A 133 5.97 -23.82 13.48
CA ILE A 133 5.88 -22.35 13.52
C ILE A 133 4.47 -21.93 13.12
N SER A 134 3.86 -21.03 13.90
CA SER A 134 2.57 -20.44 13.55
C SER A 134 2.69 -19.62 12.25
N PRO A 135 1.63 -19.57 11.41
CA PRO A 135 1.65 -18.79 10.16
C PRO A 135 2.10 -17.33 10.34
N GLY A 136 1.62 -16.64 11.38
CA GLY A 136 1.98 -15.24 11.65
C GLY A 136 3.46 -15.03 12.00
N SER A 137 4.06 -15.93 12.78
CA SER A 137 5.48 -15.87 13.12
C SER A 137 6.36 -16.23 11.92
N LEU A 138 5.88 -17.13 11.05
CA LEU A 138 6.56 -17.51 9.83
C LEU A 138 6.64 -16.34 8.83
N GLY A 139 5.51 -15.66 8.59
CA GLY A 139 5.46 -14.51 7.69
C GLY A 139 6.41 -13.40 8.13
N SER A 140 6.38 -13.02 9.40
CA SER A 140 7.28 -12.00 9.96
C SER A 140 8.75 -12.38 9.78
N SER A 141 9.12 -13.63 10.10
CA SER A 141 10.49 -14.14 9.95
C SER A 141 10.98 -14.14 8.50
N LEU A 142 10.08 -14.37 7.55
CA LEU A 142 10.40 -14.30 6.11
C LEU A 142 10.64 -12.86 5.68
N LEU A 143 9.80 -11.92 6.14
CA LEU A 143 9.92 -10.50 5.78
C LEU A 143 11.15 -9.81 6.40
N ASP A 144 11.68 -10.29 7.51
CA ASP A 144 12.91 -9.76 8.10
C ASP A 144 14.14 -9.95 7.19
N ARG A 145 14.09 -10.92 6.28
CA ARG A 145 15.15 -11.18 5.29
C ARG A 145 14.94 -10.41 3.98
N VAL A 146 13.77 -9.81 3.80
CA VAL A 146 13.39 -9.12 2.56
C VAL A 146 13.96 -7.72 2.54
N ARG A 147 14.87 -7.47 1.58
CA ARG A 147 15.55 -6.18 1.41
C ARG A 147 14.63 -5.08 0.88
N ASP A 148 13.68 -5.45 0.04
CA ASP A 148 12.71 -4.55 -0.58
C ASP A 148 11.31 -5.18 -0.52
N ARG A 149 10.59 -4.89 0.56
CA ARG A 149 9.23 -5.40 0.80
C ARG A 149 8.22 -4.84 -0.20
N THR A 150 8.41 -3.59 -0.62
CA THR A 150 7.52 -2.94 -1.59
C THR A 150 7.69 -3.55 -2.98
N GLY A 151 8.95 -3.71 -3.41
CA GLY A 151 9.27 -4.39 -4.68
C GLY A 151 8.82 -5.85 -4.70
N LEU A 152 8.96 -6.58 -3.60
CA LEU A 152 8.43 -7.94 -3.47
C LEU A 152 6.91 -7.97 -3.68
N TYR A 153 6.17 -7.18 -2.91
CA TYR A 153 4.71 -7.15 -3.02
C TYR A 153 4.28 -6.78 -4.44
N ALA A 154 4.83 -5.69 -4.99
CA ALA A 154 4.52 -5.26 -6.34
C ALA A 154 4.83 -6.31 -7.42
N SER A 155 5.92 -7.06 -7.28
CA SER A 155 6.28 -8.14 -8.22
C SER A 155 5.30 -9.30 -8.17
N LEU A 156 4.77 -9.62 -6.98
CA LEU A 156 3.72 -10.64 -6.81
C LEU A 156 2.41 -10.18 -7.44
N LEU A 157 2.04 -8.91 -7.26
CA LEU A 157 0.84 -8.32 -7.88
C LEU A 157 0.93 -8.33 -9.41
N ALA A 158 2.08 -7.95 -9.97
CA ALA A 158 2.33 -8.00 -11.41
C ALA A 158 2.23 -9.43 -11.98
N PHE A 159 2.83 -10.41 -11.29
CA PHE A 159 2.72 -11.83 -11.65
C PHE A 159 1.26 -12.31 -11.74
N ALA A 160 0.40 -11.84 -10.84
CA ALA A 160 -1.00 -12.21 -10.78
C ALA A 160 -1.83 -11.51 -11.88
N ASP A 161 -1.54 -10.23 -12.14
CA ASP A 161 -2.19 -9.47 -13.22
C ASP A 161 -1.86 -10.03 -14.61
N ASP A 162 -0.60 -10.44 -14.86
CA ASP A 162 -0.19 -11.11 -16.11
C ASP A 162 -1.02 -12.37 -16.41
N ARG A 163 -1.59 -12.98 -15.37
CA ARG A 163 -2.43 -14.18 -15.44
C ARG A 163 -3.91 -13.90 -15.27
N ARG A 164 -4.31 -12.63 -15.37
CA ARG A 164 -5.70 -12.17 -15.27
C ARG A 164 -6.35 -12.49 -13.93
N MET A 165 -5.54 -12.59 -12.87
CA MET A 165 -6.00 -12.71 -11.48
C MET A 165 -5.40 -11.55 -10.67
N PRO A 166 -5.73 -10.29 -11.00
CA PRO A 166 -5.12 -9.14 -10.36
C PRO A 166 -5.34 -9.19 -8.85
N PHE A 167 -4.31 -8.79 -8.11
CA PHE A 167 -4.30 -8.74 -6.64
C PHE A 167 -4.36 -10.08 -5.91
N ASP A 168 -4.41 -11.21 -6.64
CA ASP A 168 -4.51 -12.53 -6.02
C ASP A 168 -3.49 -13.53 -6.61
N PRO A 169 -2.21 -13.40 -6.22
CA PRO A 169 -1.16 -14.31 -6.67
C PRO A 169 -1.36 -15.75 -6.17
N ALA A 170 -2.05 -15.95 -5.04
CA ALA A 170 -2.27 -17.27 -4.47
C ALA A 170 -3.30 -18.06 -5.29
N ARG A 171 -4.36 -17.40 -5.75
CA ARG A 171 -5.38 -18.00 -6.62
C ARG A 171 -4.82 -18.44 -7.97
N VAL A 172 -3.77 -17.79 -8.47
CA VAL A 172 -3.03 -18.27 -9.64
C VAL A 172 -2.47 -19.68 -9.43
N LEU A 173 -1.94 -19.97 -8.25
CA LEU A 173 -1.31 -21.26 -7.95
C LEU A 173 -2.36 -22.35 -7.69
N THR A 174 -3.41 -22.02 -6.95
CA THR A 174 -4.44 -22.99 -6.56
C THR A 174 -5.47 -23.23 -7.66
N GLY A 175 -5.79 -22.20 -8.45
CA GLY A 175 -6.91 -22.20 -9.40
C GLY A 175 -8.28 -22.11 -8.72
N ALA A 176 -8.33 -21.63 -7.47
CA ALA A 176 -9.58 -21.51 -6.72
C ALA A 176 -10.58 -20.58 -7.42
N ALA A 177 -11.88 -20.83 -7.19
CA ALA A 177 -12.96 -19.98 -7.71
C ALA A 177 -13.14 -18.69 -6.88
N GLU A 178 -12.82 -18.75 -5.59
CA GLU A 178 -12.92 -17.62 -4.67
C GLU A 178 -11.55 -16.92 -4.48
N PRO A 179 -11.54 -15.64 -4.11
CA PRO A 179 -10.31 -14.94 -3.76
C PRO A 179 -9.58 -15.57 -2.56
N SER A 180 -8.25 -15.52 -2.55
CA SER A 180 -7.47 -15.93 -1.38
C SER A 180 -7.74 -15.01 -0.19
N PRO A 181 -7.67 -15.51 1.06
CA PRO A 181 -7.80 -14.67 2.25
C PRO A 181 -6.78 -13.50 2.27
N SER A 182 -5.56 -13.75 1.80
CA SER A 182 -4.50 -12.73 1.68
C SER A 182 -4.77 -11.63 0.65
N ALA A 183 -5.61 -11.90 -0.36
CA ALA A 183 -6.00 -10.91 -1.37
C ALA A 183 -7.15 -9.99 -0.90
N VAL A 184 -8.00 -10.46 0.03
CA VAL A 184 -9.23 -9.76 0.45
C VAL A 184 -9.00 -8.31 0.89
N PRO A 185 -8.00 -7.98 1.73
CA PRO A 185 -7.80 -6.59 2.17
C PRO A 185 -7.49 -5.65 1.01
N LEU A 186 -6.63 -6.07 0.08
CA LEU A 186 -6.24 -5.25 -1.07
C LEU A 186 -7.37 -5.14 -2.09
N LEU A 187 -8.13 -6.20 -2.34
CA LEU A 187 -9.34 -6.16 -3.18
C LEU A 187 -10.35 -5.15 -2.63
N ARG A 188 -10.64 -5.21 -1.32
CA ARG A 188 -11.54 -4.27 -0.66
C ARG A 188 -11.04 -2.82 -0.75
N LEU A 189 -9.75 -2.59 -0.52
CA LEU A 189 -9.16 -1.25 -0.62
C LEU A 189 -9.27 -0.71 -2.06
N THR A 190 -8.86 -1.51 -3.05
CA THR A 190 -8.88 -1.11 -4.47
C THR A 190 -10.31 -0.83 -4.94
N ASP A 191 -11.31 -1.61 -4.51
CA ASP A 191 -12.71 -1.33 -4.80
C ASP A 191 -13.19 0.01 -4.24
N ARG A 192 -12.75 0.39 -3.03
CA ARG A 192 -13.11 1.67 -2.40
C ARG A 192 -12.46 2.89 -3.04
N ILE A 193 -11.24 2.74 -3.56
CA ILE A 193 -10.50 3.85 -4.16
C ILE A 193 -10.73 3.98 -5.67
N LYS A 194 -11.40 3.02 -6.34
CA LYS A 194 -11.70 3.12 -7.78
C LYS A 194 -12.50 4.39 -8.12
N PRO A 195 -12.16 5.11 -9.20
CA PRO A 195 -13.02 6.17 -9.74
C PRO A 195 -14.44 5.64 -10.02
N PRO A 196 -15.52 6.44 -9.89
CA PRO A 196 -15.57 7.90 -9.78
C PRO A 196 -15.75 8.38 -8.34
N SER A 197 -14.98 7.84 -7.39
CA SER A 197 -14.88 8.42 -6.03
C SER A 197 -14.31 9.84 -6.13
N ALA A 198 -15.19 10.80 -6.40
CA ALA A 198 -14.88 12.20 -6.55
C ALA A 198 -14.45 12.74 -5.19
N LEU A 199 -13.32 13.43 -5.16
CA LEU A 199 -12.93 14.24 -4.02
C LEU A 199 -13.77 15.51 -4.01
N GLU A 200 -15.07 15.41 -3.73
CA GLU A 200 -15.80 16.54 -3.14
C GLU A 200 -15.51 16.51 -1.64
N THR A 201 -14.30 16.93 -1.27
CA THR A 201 -14.04 17.36 0.11
C THR A 201 -14.84 18.64 0.28
N HIS A 202 -16.06 18.55 0.84
CA HIS A 202 -16.79 19.76 1.20
C HIS A 202 -15.93 20.56 2.19
N ASP A 203 -15.54 21.78 1.81
CA ASP A 203 -14.96 22.84 2.67
C ASP A 203 -15.96 23.34 3.75
N GLY A 204 -16.95 22.52 4.10
CA GLY A 204 -17.94 22.77 5.13
C GLY A 204 -17.46 22.30 6.51
N GLY A 205 -16.36 22.88 7.01
CA GLY A 205 -16.09 22.96 8.45
C GLY A 205 -15.49 21.74 9.15
N VAL A 206 -14.49 21.07 8.56
CA VAL A 206 -13.73 19.99 9.23
C VAL A 206 -12.33 20.48 9.63
N ALA A 207 -11.94 20.13 10.85
CA ALA A 207 -10.64 20.42 11.45
C ALA A 207 -9.45 20.07 10.54
N GLU A 208 -8.33 20.77 10.76
CA GLU A 208 -7.03 20.48 10.17
C GLU A 208 -6.73 18.98 10.24
N SER A 209 -6.28 18.39 9.12
CA SER A 209 -5.97 16.96 9.10
C SER A 209 -4.94 16.64 10.19
N PRO A 210 -5.10 15.52 10.94
CA PRO A 210 -4.16 15.20 12.01
C PRO A 210 -2.73 15.13 11.51
N GLN A 211 -1.77 15.54 12.34
CA GLN A 211 -0.35 15.41 12.04
C GLN A 211 0.17 14.00 12.37
N ASP A 212 -0.48 13.33 13.33
CA ASP A 212 -0.14 11.98 13.77
C ASP A 212 -1.40 11.16 14.10
N GLY A 213 -1.32 9.85 13.91
CA GLY A 213 -2.33 8.88 14.33
C GLY A 213 -3.35 8.51 13.25
N PRO A 214 -4.23 7.53 13.54
CA PRO A 214 -5.26 7.09 12.62
C PRO A 214 -6.45 8.07 12.57
N PHE A 215 -7.04 8.24 11.39
CA PHE A 215 -8.28 8.99 11.21
C PHE A 215 -9.07 8.46 10.01
N ALA A 216 -10.29 8.92 9.82
CA ALA A 216 -11.14 8.53 8.70
C ALA A 216 -11.58 9.76 7.91
N LEU A 217 -11.69 9.59 6.59
CA LEU A 217 -12.14 10.61 5.66
C LEU A 217 -13.36 10.07 4.89
N PHE A 218 -14.42 10.87 4.85
CA PHE A 218 -15.60 10.60 4.03
C PHE A 218 -15.34 11.13 2.62
N VAL A 219 -15.28 10.22 1.65
CA VAL A 219 -15.19 10.56 0.23
C VAL A 219 -16.60 10.48 -0.35
N ILE A 220 -17.11 11.61 -0.84
CA ILE A 220 -18.44 11.68 -1.45
C ILE A 220 -18.31 11.29 -2.92
N SER A 221 -18.73 10.06 -3.26
CA SER A 221 -18.91 9.68 -4.66
C SER A 221 -20.34 9.96 -5.12
N LYS A 222 -20.54 10.03 -6.45
CA LYS A 222 -21.88 10.19 -7.06
C LYS A 222 -22.84 9.03 -6.74
N GLU A 223 -22.32 7.87 -6.33
CA GLU A 223 -23.11 6.66 -6.08
C GLU A 223 -23.40 6.45 -4.59
N ALA A 224 -22.37 6.57 -3.75
CA ALA A 224 -22.48 6.44 -2.30
C ALA A 224 -21.28 7.07 -1.57
N PRO A 225 -21.45 7.57 -0.34
CA PRO A 225 -20.32 7.97 0.49
C PRO A 225 -19.45 6.75 0.83
N VAL A 226 -18.14 6.88 0.66
CA VAL A 226 -17.15 5.87 1.05
C VAL A 226 -16.34 6.40 2.21
N VAL A 227 -16.17 5.59 3.25
CA VAL A 227 -15.26 5.91 4.35
C VAL A 227 -13.91 5.28 4.06
N LEU A 228 -12.89 6.12 3.94
CA LEU A 228 -11.50 5.70 3.84
C LEU A 228 -10.80 5.96 5.16
N ARG A 229 -9.97 5.02 5.57
CA ARG A 229 -9.15 5.15 6.77
C ARG A 229 -7.74 5.53 6.35
N PHE A 230 -7.16 6.46 7.09
CA PHE A 230 -5.84 7.00 6.86
C PHE A 230 -5.04 6.95 8.15
N ARG A 231 -3.72 7.04 8.00
CA ARG A 231 -2.82 7.32 9.09
C ARG A 231 -1.92 8.49 8.75
N ALA A 232 -1.80 9.40 9.69
CA ALA A 232 -0.84 10.49 9.65
C ALA A 232 0.39 10.13 10.50
N LYS A 233 1.56 10.57 10.05
CA LYS A 233 2.78 10.58 10.87
C LYS A 233 3.68 11.71 10.43
N ALA A 234 4.02 12.61 11.34
CA ALA A 234 4.86 13.78 11.06
C ALA A 234 4.42 14.56 9.80
N GLY A 235 3.10 14.75 9.63
CA GLY A 235 2.53 15.52 8.52
C GLY A 235 2.50 14.80 7.16
N ALA A 236 2.86 13.52 7.11
CA ALA A 236 2.69 12.67 5.94
C ALA A 236 1.51 11.71 6.12
N TYR A 237 0.87 11.33 5.01
CA TYR A 237 -0.40 10.58 4.99
C TYR A 237 -0.33 9.30 4.15
N TRP A 238 -0.94 8.23 4.67
CA TRP A 238 -1.08 6.93 4.00
C TRP A 238 -2.50 6.37 4.16
N LEU A 239 -2.90 5.49 3.24
CA LEU A 239 -4.10 4.65 3.38
C LEU A 239 -3.86 3.59 4.46
N ASP A 240 -4.81 3.39 5.37
CA ASP A 240 -4.68 2.43 6.47
C ASP A 240 -5.98 1.64 6.70
N GLU A 241 -5.99 0.35 6.35
CA GLU A 241 -7.16 -0.54 6.52
C GLU A 241 -6.95 -1.58 7.64
N SER A 242 -6.05 -1.28 8.60
CA SER A 242 -5.80 -2.14 9.78
C SER A 242 -6.98 -2.24 10.74
#